data_AF-A0A926JKF6-F1
#
_entry.id   AF-A0A926JKF6-F1
#
_cell.length_a   1.000
_cell.length_b   1.000
_cell.length_c   1.000
_cell.angle_alpha   90.00
_cell.angle_beta   90.00
_cell.angle_gamma   90.00
#
_symmetry.space_group_name_H-M   'P 1'
#
loop_
_entity.id
_entity.type
_entity.pdbx_description
1 polymer ?
#
loop_
_entity_poly.entity_id
_entity_poly.type
_entity_poly.pdbx_seq_one_letter_code
_entity_poly.pdbx_strand_id
1 'polypeptide(L)'
;MSDSLRRIDALVDADTLPPPHIRQELRIAANLTQAEVAEAIGVKRLAVVRWEAGQTQPHRGNRLKYAELLRRLAEEHPSVAQGGPHAN
;
A
#
# COMPACT_ATOMS: atom_id res chain seq x y z
N MET A 1 -1.38 20.81 20.23
CA MET A 1 -2.36 19.72 20.01
C MET A 1 -2.99 19.93 18.64
N SER A 2 -2.56 19.18 17.62
CA SER A 2 -3.43 18.70 16.53
C SER A 2 -2.62 17.90 15.50
N ASP A 3 -3.08 16.67 15.31
CA ASP A 3 -3.02 15.85 14.09
C ASP A 3 -1.74 15.13 13.64
N SER A 4 -0.66 15.10 14.42
CA SER A 4 0.52 14.28 14.07
C SER A 4 0.38 12.76 14.34
N LEU A 5 -0.76 12.34 14.91
CA LEU A 5 -1.00 10.94 15.31
C LEU A 5 -2.12 10.25 14.52
N ARG A 6 -2.78 10.91 13.55
CA ARG A 6 -3.98 10.34 12.92
C ARG A 6 -3.78 9.59 11.59
N ARG A 7 -2.55 9.43 11.10
CA ARG A 7 -2.32 8.65 9.85
C ARG A 7 -1.52 7.37 10.03
N ILE A 8 -0.78 7.24 11.14
CA ILE A 8 0.20 6.16 11.29
C ILE A 8 -0.37 4.97 12.08
N ASP A 9 -1.47 5.13 12.81
CA ASP A 9 -2.17 4.01 13.48
C ASP A 9 -2.94 3.08 12.52
N ALA A 10 -3.01 3.38 11.23
CA ALA A 10 -3.75 2.58 10.25
C ALA A 10 -3.09 1.24 9.89
N LEU A 11 -1.88 0.95 10.40
CA LEU A 11 -1.15 -0.30 10.19
C LEU A 11 -1.08 -1.20 11.45
N VAL A 12 -2.02 -1.03 12.39
CA VAL A 12 -2.04 -1.79 13.65
C VAL A 12 -2.69 -3.18 13.50
N ASP A 13 -3.31 -3.50 12.37
CA ASP A 13 -3.80 -4.85 12.05
C ASP A 13 -3.21 -5.36 10.73
N ALA A 14 -2.67 -6.58 10.74
CA ALA A 14 -2.06 -7.23 9.55
C ALA A 14 -3.04 -7.39 8.36
N ASP A 15 -4.34 -7.21 8.59
CA ASP A 15 -5.41 -7.28 7.59
C ASP A 15 -5.83 -5.90 7.03
N THR A 16 -5.31 -4.79 7.58
CA THR A 16 -5.72 -3.43 7.18
C THR A 16 -4.81 -2.90 6.09
N LEU A 17 -5.41 -2.63 4.92
CA LEU A 17 -4.68 -2.04 3.81
C LEU A 17 -4.63 -0.51 3.94
N PRO A 18 -3.49 0.12 3.66
CA PRO A 18 -3.39 1.58 3.66
C PRO A 18 -4.29 2.19 2.57
N PRO A 19 -4.55 3.51 2.59
CA PRO A 19 -5.34 4.17 1.56
C PRO A 19 -4.81 3.92 0.15
N PRO A 20 -5.67 3.91 -0.89
CA PRO A 20 -5.25 3.55 -2.25
C PRO A 20 -4.09 4.40 -2.81
N HIS A 21 -4.04 5.70 -2.48
CA HIS A 21 -2.94 6.58 -2.89
C HIS A 21 -1.59 6.19 -2.27
N ILE A 22 -1.56 5.86 -0.98
CA ILE A 22 -0.34 5.40 -0.28
C ILE A 22 0.20 4.11 -0.90
N ARG A 23 -0.69 3.20 -1.32
CA ARG A 23 -0.29 1.95 -1.99
C ARG A 23 0.50 2.24 -3.28
N GLN A 24 -0.01 3.18 -4.08
CA GLN A 24 0.64 3.58 -5.32
C GLN A 24 1.98 4.28 -5.05
N GLU A 25 2.04 5.17 -4.06
CA GLU A 25 3.27 5.88 -3.72
C GLU A 25 4.35 4.92 -3.20
N LEU A 26 4.01 3.96 -2.33
CA LEU A 26 4.94 2.95 -1.84
C LEU A 26 5.51 2.11 -2.99
N ARG A 27 4.64 1.72 -3.93
CA ARG A 27 5.07 0.99 -5.13
C ARG A 27 6.03 1.81 -5.99
N ILE A 28 5.75 3.10 -6.21
CA ILE A 28 6.61 3.98 -7.00
C ILE A 28 7.94 4.24 -6.29
N ALA A 29 7.93 4.44 -4.97
CA ALA A 29 9.14 4.64 -4.18
C ALA A 29 10.07 3.42 -4.23
N ALA A 30 9.49 2.22 -4.25
CA ALA A 30 10.20 0.96 -4.44
C ALA A 30 10.61 0.68 -5.90
N ASN A 31 10.30 1.61 -6.82
CA ASN A 31 10.54 1.47 -8.25
C ASN A 31 9.90 0.20 -8.88
N LEU A 32 8.76 -0.23 -8.33
CA LEU A 32 8.01 -1.40 -8.76
C LEU A 32 6.85 -1.01 -9.70
N THR A 33 6.57 -1.88 -10.64
CA THR A 33 5.39 -1.82 -11.51
C THR A 33 4.23 -2.60 -10.91
N GLN A 34 3.00 -2.29 -11.37
CA GLN A 34 1.82 -3.06 -10.96
C GLN A 34 1.89 -4.53 -11.43
N ALA A 35 2.67 -4.83 -12.47
CA ALA A 35 2.88 -6.18 -12.95
C ALA A 35 3.77 -6.96 -11.96
N GLU A 36 4.90 -6.40 -11.55
CA GLU A 36 5.82 -7.02 -10.59
C GLU A 36 5.15 -7.26 -9.23
N VAL A 37 4.36 -6.29 -8.74
CA VAL A 37 3.54 -6.46 -7.53
C VAL A 37 2.53 -7.60 -7.69
N ALA A 38 1.91 -7.71 -8.87
CA ALA A 38 0.95 -8.77 -9.15
C ALA A 38 1.62 -10.15 -9.22
N GLU A 39 2.79 -10.24 -9.84
CA GLU A 39 3.60 -11.46 -9.92
C GLU A 39 4.06 -11.91 -8.53
N ALA A 40 4.53 -10.99 -7.69
CA ALA A 40 4.96 -11.29 -6.31
C ALA A 40 3.82 -11.89 -5.45
N ILE A 41 2.57 -11.48 -5.68
CA ILE A 41 1.41 -11.94 -4.91
C ILE A 41 0.71 -13.14 -5.59
N GLY A 42 0.98 -13.35 -6.88
CA GLY A 42 0.34 -14.38 -7.71
C GLY A 42 -1.05 -13.99 -8.20
N VAL A 43 -1.26 -12.73 -8.58
CA VAL A 43 -2.54 -12.21 -9.08
C VAL A 43 -2.39 -11.56 -10.45
N LYS A 44 -3.50 -11.22 -11.10
CA LYS A 44 -3.46 -10.49 -12.37
C LYS A 44 -3.11 -9.02 -12.12
N ARG A 45 -2.27 -8.43 -12.99
CA ARG A 45 -1.97 -6.98 -12.98
C ARG A 45 -3.23 -6.11 -12.84
N LEU A 46 -4.30 -6.46 -13.57
CA LEU A 46 -5.57 -5.72 -13.54
C LEU A 46 -6.23 -5.72 -12.14
N ALA A 47 -6.01 -6.75 -11.33
CA ALA A 47 -6.50 -6.78 -9.96
C ALA A 47 -5.79 -5.71 -9.11
N VAL A 48 -4.45 -5.62 -9.21
CA VAL A 48 -3.65 -4.59 -8.52
C VAL A 48 -4.07 -3.19 -8.94
N VAL A 49 -4.29 -2.94 -10.25
CA VAL A 49 -4.82 -1.67 -10.76
C VAL A 49 -6.14 -1.29 -10.06
N ARG A 50 -7.09 -2.22 -9.99
CA ARG A 50 -8.40 -1.97 -9.36
C ARG A 50 -8.30 -1.77 -7.85
N TRP A 51 -7.35 -2.42 -7.19
CA TRP A 51 -7.10 -2.25 -5.76
C TRP A 51 -6.45 -0.90 -5.45
N GLU A 52 -5.47 -0.47 -6.24
CA GLU A 52 -4.83 0.86 -6.15
C GLU A 52 -5.80 1.99 -6.53
N ALA A 53 -6.79 1.71 -7.40
CA ALA A 53 -7.85 2.66 -7.72
C ALA A 53 -9.03 2.62 -6.72
N GLY A 54 -9.02 1.72 -5.73
CA GLY A 54 -10.12 1.55 -4.78
C GLY A 54 -11.42 0.99 -5.38
N GLN A 55 -11.40 0.55 -6.64
CA GLN A 55 -12.58 0.01 -7.34
C GLN A 55 -13.01 -1.36 -6.82
N THR A 56 -12.04 -2.19 -6.41
CA THR A 56 -12.31 -3.49 -5.79
C THR A 56 -11.41 -3.71 -4.61
N GLN A 57 -11.86 -4.54 -3.66
CA GLN A 57 -11.05 -4.97 -2.54
C GLN A 57 -10.49 -6.38 -2.79
N PRO A 58 -9.25 -6.67 -2.36
CA PRO A 58 -8.73 -8.03 -2.38
C PRO A 58 -9.48 -8.93 -1.39
N HIS A 59 -9.66 -10.19 -1.79
CA HIS A 59 -10.12 -11.26 -0.90
C HIS A 59 -9.11 -11.49 0.23
N ARG A 60 -9.57 -12.03 1.38
CA ARG A 60 -8.78 -12.21 2.60
C ARG A 60 -7.36 -12.76 2.35
N GLY A 61 -7.22 -13.84 1.58
CA GLY A 61 -5.91 -14.43 1.29
C GLY A 61 -4.95 -13.52 0.51
N ASN A 62 -5.45 -12.78 -0.48
CA ASN A 62 -4.65 -11.83 -1.26
C ASN A 62 -4.39 -10.54 -0.49
N ARG A 63 -5.31 -10.16 0.39
CA ARG A 63 -5.19 -8.99 1.25
C ARG A 63 -4.01 -9.13 2.19
N LEU A 64 -3.86 -10.28 2.84
CA LEU A 64 -2.72 -10.58 3.72
C LEU A 64 -1.39 -10.46 2.99
N LYS A 65 -1.25 -11.13 1.83
CA LYS A 65 -0.03 -11.07 1.02
C LYS A 65 0.29 -9.65 0.56
N TYR A 66 -0.73 -8.89 0.16
CA TYR A 66 -0.56 -7.53 -0.30
C TYR A 66 -0.20 -6.58 0.86
N ALA A 67 -0.84 -6.74 2.02
CA ALA A 67 -0.51 -5.99 3.23
C ALA A 67 0.93 -6.26 3.68
N GLU A 68 1.37 -7.53 3.65
CA GLU A 68 2.75 -7.90 3.97
C GLU A 68 3.76 -7.25 3.01
N LEU A 69 3.49 -7.29 1.70
CA LEU A 69 4.32 -6.62 0.71
C LEU A 69 4.41 -5.12 0.99
N LEU A 70 3.26 -4.44 1.16
CA LEU A 70 3.22 -3.01 1.43
C LEU A 70 3.91 -2.63 2.75
N ARG A 71 3.84 -3.49 3.76
CA ARG A 71 4.55 -3.29 5.03
C ARG A 71 6.06 -3.30 4.83
N ARG A 72 6.60 -4.26 4.08
CA ARG A 72 8.03 -4.29 3.75
C ARG A 72 8.46 -3.04 2.98
N LEU A 73 7.67 -2.62 1.99
CA LEU A 73 7.93 -1.38 1.25
C LEU A 73 7.86 -0.13 2.16
N ALA A 74 6.96 -0.12 3.14
CA ALA A 74 6.84 0.96 4.12
C ALA A 74 8.02 1.01 5.10
N GLU A 75 8.58 -0.14 5.46
CA GLU A 75 9.80 -0.25 6.27
C GLU A 75 11.03 0.30 5.51
N GLU A 76 11.11 0.07 4.20
CA GLU A 76 12.16 0.62 3.32
C GLU A 76 11.94 2.11 3.00
N HIS A 77 10.69 2.53 2.86
CA HIS A 77 10.29 3.91 2.51
C HIS A 77 9.35 4.53 3.57
N PRO A 78 9.85 4.75 4.80
CA PRO A 78 9.01 5.26 5.89
C PRO A 78 8.42 6.63 5.57
N SER A 79 9.15 7.51 4.86
CA SER A 79 8.68 8.85 4.50
C SER A 79 7.36 8.86 3.73
N VAL A 80 7.11 7.84 2.91
CA VAL A 80 5.86 7.69 2.13
C VAL A 80 4.75 7.12 3.00
N ALA A 81 5.06 6.12 3.83
CA ALA A 81 4.11 5.48 4.73
C ALA A 81 3.50 6.45 5.77
N GLN A 82 4.25 7.47 6.18
CA GLN A 82 3.81 8.48 7.15
C GLN A 82 2.84 9.53 6.57
N GLY A 83 2.56 9.47 5.25
CA GLY A 83 1.67 10.45 4.59
C GLY A 83 2.24 11.86 4.59
N GLY A 84 3.56 11.97 4.40
CA GLY A 84 4.23 13.25 4.22
C GLY A 84 3.65 13.99 3.01
N PRO A 85 3.43 15.32 3.09
CA PRO A 85 2.83 16.05 2.00
C PRO A 85 3.71 15.91 0.76
N HIS A 86 3.11 15.53 -0.36
CA HIS A 86 3.61 15.85 -1.68
C HIS A 86 3.76 17.38 -1.76
N ALA A 87 4.93 17.88 -1.39
CA ALA A 87 5.37 19.23 -1.68
C ALA A 87 5.87 19.24 -3.13
N ASN A 88 5.04 19.76 -4.03
CA ASN A 88 5.49 20.37 -5.27
C ASN A 88 4.77 21.70 -5.43
#